data_AF-W7D1R3-F1
#
_entry.id   AF-W7D1R3-F1
#
_cell.length_a   1.000
_cell.length_b   1.000
_cell.length_c   1.000
_cell.angle_alpha   90.00
_cell.angle_beta   90.00
_cell.angle_gamma   90.00
#
_symmetry.space_group_name_H-M   'P 1'
#
loop_
_entity.id
_entity.type
_entity.pdbx_description
1 polymer ?
#
loop_
_entity_poly.entity_id
_entity_poly.type
_entity_poly.pdbx_seq_one_letter_code
_entity_poly.pdbx_strand_id
1 'polypeptide(L)'
;MTERKTRFEFILKVEGKQASFVNKALLHLKKQCGSYFGALFKTITADNGKEFSGINELLKDTLAIYFTHPYSSWERGTNENHNGIIRRFIPKGRSVSDVSDQLVQRIQTW
;
A
#
# COMPACT_ATOMS: atom_id res chain seq x y z
N MET A 1 -0.59 3.00 -0.90
CA MET A 1 -0.73 3.15 0.57
C MET A 1 -0.83 4.62 0.85
N THR A 2 -1.94 5.08 1.43
CA THR A 2 -2.16 6.52 1.65
C THR A 2 -1.85 6.93 3.08
N GLU A 3 -1.02 7.95 3.26
CA GLU A 3 -0.77 8.56 4.57
C GLU A 3 -2.01 9.38 5.02
N ARG A 4 -2.42 9.23 6.28
CA ARG A 4 -3.72 9.71 6.75
C ARG A 4 -3.77 11.21 7.08
N LYS A 5 -2.66 11.90 7.25
CA LYS A 5 -2.66 13.34 7.58
C LYS A 5 -2.45 14.20 6.35
N THR A 6 -1.38 13.91 5.61
CA THR A 6 -0.90 14.65 4.44
C THR A 6 -1.53 14.19 3.14
N ARG A 7 -2.16 13.00 3.12
CA ARG A 7 -2.64 12.33 1.90
C ARG A 7 -1.52 11.98 0.93
N PHE A 8 -0.27 11.97 1.38
CA PHE A 8 0.84 11.49 0.56
C PHE A 8 0.61 10.02 0.21
N GLU A 9 0.67 9.70 -1.09
CA GLU A 9 0.49 8.35 -1.59
C GLU A 9 1.85 7.65 -1.68
N PHE A 10 1.90 6.36 -1.32
CA PHE A 10 3.02 5.47 -1.58
C PHE A 10 2.55 4.34 -2.49
N ILE A 11 2.98 4.34 -3.75
CA ILE A 11 2.58 3.33 -4.72
C ILE A 11 3.69 2.28 -4.84
N LEU A 12 3.40 1.05 -4.41
CA LEU A 12 4.29 -0.09 -4.56
C LEU A 12 3.76 -0.98 -5.69
N LYS A 13 4.57 -1.21 -6.71
CA LYS A 13 4.29 -2.24 -7.73
C LYS A 13 4.56 -3.61 -7.12
N VAL A 14 3.58 -4.51 -7.22
CA VAL A 14 3.68 -5.90 -6.78
C VAL A 14 3.52 -6.83 -7.97
N GLU A 15 4.30 -7.92 -7.99
CA GLU A 15 4.29 -8.92 -9.07
C GLU A 15 2.98 -9.74 -9.09
N GLY A 16 2.27 -9.80 -7.97
CA GLY A 16 0.99 -10.50 -7.86
C GLY A 16 0.22 -10.11 -6.60
N LYS A 17 -1.03 -10.58 -6.52
CA LYS A 17 -1.97 -10.31 -5.40
C LYS A 17 -1.82 -11.27 -4.21
N GLN A 18 -0.87 -12.19 -4.23
CA GLN A 18 -0.69 -13.15 -3.13
C GLN A 18 0.06 -12.46 -1.98
N ALA A 19 -0.20 -12.91 -0.75
CA ALA A 19 0.45 -12.35 0.44
C ALA A 19 1.98 -12.38 0.36
N SER A 20 2.57 -13.41 -0.26
CA SER A 20 4.01 -13.51 -0.50
C SER A 20 4.57 -12.30 -1.26
N PHE A 21 3.89 -11.85 -2.31
CA PHE A 21 4.33 -10.71 -3.12
C PHE A 21 4.14 -9.38 -2.38
N VAL A 22 3.06 -9.21 -1.63
CA VAL A 22 2.82 -8.03 -0.79
C VAL A 22 3.87 -7.94 0.32
N ASN A 23 4.15 -9.06 1.00
CA ASN A 23 5.16 -9.15 2.05
C ASN A 23 6.56 -8.83 1.51
N LYS A 24 6.91 -9.36 0.34
CA LYS A 24 8.17 -9.04 -0.36
C LYS A 24 8.30 -7.52 -0.62
N ALA A 25 7.23 -6.88 -1.10
CA ALA A 25 7.22 -5.44 -1.37
C ALA A 25 7.35 -4.61 -0.08
N LEU A 26 6.65 -4.99 1.00
CA LEU A 26 6.77 -4.32 2.30
C LEU A 26 8.17 -4.47 2.91
N LEU A 27 8.79 -5.64 2.80
CA LEU A 27 10.17 -5.85 3.22
C LEU A 27 11.15 -5.02 2.40
N HIS A 28 10.92 -4.90 1.09
CA HIS A 28 11.73 -4.05 0.24
C HIS A 28 11.63 -2.57 0.65
N LEU A 29 10.41 -2.09 0.90
CA LEU A 29 10.18 -0.73 1.41
C LEU A 29 10.86 -0.52 2.78
N LYS A 30 10.72 -1.47 3.71
CA LYS A 30 11.40 -1.42 5.01
C LYS A 30 12.92 -1.33 4.85
N LYS A 31 13.50 -2.12 3.94
CA LYS A 31 14.93 -2.08 3.63
C LYS A 31 15.35 -0.73 3.04
N GLN A 32 14.55 -0.15 2.14
CA GLN A 32 14.82 1.17 1.54
C GLN A 32 14.77 2.30 2.57
N CYS A 33 13.82 2.26 3.51
CA CYS A 33 13.72 3.25 4.59
C CYS A 33 14.78 3.04 5.69
N GLY A 34 15.32 1.82 5.82
CA GLY A 34 16.31 1.48 6.83
C GLY A 34 15.84 1.77 8.26
N SER A 35 16.69 2.39 9.06
CA SER A 35 16.40 2.76 10.45
C SER A 35 15.25 3.76 10.59
N TYR A 36 14.90 4.49 9.53
CA TYR A 36 13.82 5.47 9.55
C TYR A 36 12.43 4.84 9.37
N PHE A 37 12.32 3.55 9.03
CA PHE A 37 11.02 2.95 8.74
C PHE A 37 10.01 3.09 9.88
N GLY A 38 10.39 2.77 11.13
CA GLY A 38 9.50 2.95 12.30
C GLY A 38 9.31 4.42 12.71
N ALA A 39 10.15 5.32 12.22
CA ALA A 39 9.95 6.76 12.38
C ALA A 39 8.88 7.29 11.41
N LEU A 40 8.91 6.82 10.15
CA LEU A 40 8.02 7.21 9.07
C LEU A 40 6.65 6.54 9.15
N PHE A 41 6.62 5.25 9.47
CA PHE A 41 5.41 4.44 9.55
C PHE A 41 5.14 4.05 11.00
N LYS A 42 4.18 4.72 11.64
CA LYS A 42 3.79 4.44 13.04
C LYS A 42 2.82 3.27 13.16
N THR A 43 1.88 3.20 12.23
CA THR A 43 0.85 2.17 12.17
C THR A 43 0.47 1.96 10.72
N ILE A 44 0.07 0.75 10.36
CA ILE A 44 -0.55 0.47 9.06
C ILE A 44 -1.95 -0.08 9.33
N THR A 45 -2.92 0.33 8.53
CA THR A 45 -4.26 -0.26 8.54
C THR A 45 -4.55 -0.87 7.18
N ALA A 46 -4.89 -2.16 7.18
CA ALA A 46 -5.28 -2.91 5.98
C ALA A 46 -6.74 -3.38 6.10
N ASP A 47 -7.32 -3.85 4.99
CA ASP A 47 -8.55 -4.64 5.09
C ASP A 47 -8.22 -6.11 5.38
N ASN A 48 -9.27 -6.92 5.57
CA ASN A 48 -9.13 -8.37 5.75
C ASN A 48 -8.88 -9.12 4.43
N GLY A 49 -8.31 -8.46 3.42
CA GLY A 49 -7.89 -9.06 2.16
C GLY A 49 -6.86 -10.16 2.39
N LYS A 50 -6.97 -11.26 1.63
CA LYS A 50 -6.03 -12.40 1.73
C LYS A 50 -4.61 -12.00 1.32
N GLU A 51 -4.47 -10.96 0.52
CA GLU A 51 -3.20 -10.36 0.13
C GLU A 51 -2.45 -9.72 1.31
N PHE A 52 -3.17 -9.39 2.39
CA PHE A 52 -2.59 -8.81 3.61
C PHE A 52 -2.46 -9.85 4.73
N SER A 53 -2.65 -11.13 4.44
CA SER A 53 -2.40 -12.17 5.44
C SER A 53 -0.93 -12.19 5.83
N GLY A 54 -0.66 -12.28 7.13
CA GLY A 54 0.70 -12.33 7.67
C GLY A 54 1.47 -11.01 7.74
N ILE A 55 0.92 -9.87 7.29
CA ILE A 55 1.61 -8.57 7.45
C ILE A 55 1.83 -8.21 8.92
N ASN A 56 0.93 -8.67 9.80
CA ASN A 56 1.03 -8.48 11.24
C ASN A 56 2.25 -9.21 11.80
N GLU A 57 2.43 -10.48 11.44
CA GLU A 57 3.60 -11.27 11.86
C GLU A 57 4.90 -10.70 11.28
N LEU A 58 4.86 -10.22 10.03
CA LEU A 58 6.00 -9.66 9.32
C LEU A 58 6.55 -8.38 9.99
N LEU A 59 5.67 -7.53 10.52
CA LEU A 59 6.01 -6.20 11.03
C LEU A 59 5.81 -6.03 12.54
N LYS A 60 5.49 -7.13 13.26
CA LYS A 60 5.17 -7.13 14.70
C LYS A 60 6.20 -6.39 15.57
N ASP A 61 7.49 -6.51 15.25
CA ASP A 61 8.59 -5.93 16.03
C ASP A 61 8.94 -4.50 15.56
N THR A 62 8.14 -3.92 14.66
CA THR A 62 8.45 -2.65 13.99
C THR A 62 7.33 -1.62 14.16
N LEU A 63 6.08 -2.01 13.94
CA LEU A 63 4.92 -1.13 14.06
C LEU A 63 3.63 -1.92 14.28
N ALA A 64 2.58 -1.24 14.74
CA ALA A 64 1.28 -1.86 14.92
C ALA A 64 0.51 -1.96 13.59
N ILE A 65 -0.06 -3.14 13.34
CA ILE A 65 -0.99 -3.39 12.24
C ILE A 65 -2.42 -3.43 12.77
N TYR A 66 -3.31 -2.71 12.11
CA TYR A 66 -4.76 -2.76 12.35
C TYR A 66 -5.49 -3.28 11.12
N PHE A 67 -6.63 -3.91 11.34
CA PHE A 67 -7.52 -4.38 10.28
C PHE A 67 -8.88 -3.68 10.38
N THR A 68 -9.45 -3.32 9.23
CA THR A 68 -10.79 -2.72 9.18
C THR A 68 -11.85 -3.73 9.58
N HIS A 69 -12.96 -3.24 10.13
CA HIS A 69 -14.10 -4.07 10.46
C HIS A 69 -14.75 -4.63 9.19
N PRO A 70 -15.29 -5.87 9.24
CA PRO A 70 -16.10 -6.40 8.14
C PRO A 70 -17.24 -5.43 7.77
N TYR A 71 -17.53 -5.33 6.48
CA TYR A 71 -18.64 -4.52 5.94
C TYR A 71 -18.59 -3.01 6.26
N SER A 72 -17.42 -2.49 6.65
CA SER A 72 -17.25 -1.08 7.06
C SER A 72 -16.49 -0.27 6.00
N SER A 73 -17.12 -0.02 4.85
CA SER A 73 -16.49 0.68 3.71
C SER A 73 -16.02 2.10 4.05
N TRP A 74 -16.68 2.78 4.99
CA TRP A 74 -16.32 4.14 5.44
C TRP A 74 -14.92 4.23 6.05
N GLU A 75 -14.38 3.14 6.60
CA GLU A 75 -13.01 3.10 7.15
C GLU A 75 -11.93 3.20 6.05
N ARG A 76 -12.33 3.09 4.78
CA ARG A 76 -11.44 3.04 3.60
C ARG A 76 -11.68 4.16 2.59
N GLY A 77 -12.55 5.12 2.87
CA GLY A 77 -12.96 6.14 1.88
C GLY A 77 -11.79 6.88 1.23
N THR A 78 -10.72 7.18 1.98
CA THR A 78 -9.52 7.83 1.42
C THR A 78 -8.79 6.94 0.41
N ASN A 79 -8.64 5.64 0.72
CA ASN A 79 -7.95 4.68 -0.15
C ASN A 79 -8.75 4.46 -1.44
N GLU A 80 -10.09 4.40 -1.34
CA GLU A 80 -10.97 4.24 -2.50
C GLU A 80 -10.89 5.43 -3.45
N ASN A 81 -10.87 6.66 -2.90
CA ASN A 81 -10.68 7.87 -3.70
C ASN A 81 -9.32 7.89 -4.41
N HIS A 82 -8.22 7.54 -3.72
CA HIS A 82 -6.88 7.49 -4.34
C HIS A 82 -6.77 6.38 -5.39
N ASN A 83 -7.38 5.22 -5.16
CA ASN A 83 -7.47 4.18 -6.18
C ASN A 83 -8.19 4.70 -7.44
N GLY A 84 -9.21 5.55 -7.29
CA GLY A 84 -9.86 6.24 -8.39
C GLY A 84 -8.90 7.15 -9.18
N ILE A 85 -8.07 7.94 -8.49
CA ILE A 85 -7.03 8.79 -9.11
C ILE A 85 -6.03 7.94 -9.88
N ILE A 86 -5.49 6.88 -9.28
CA ILE A 86 -4.56 5.95 -9.95
C ILE A 86 -5.17 5.39 -11.22
N ARG A 87 -6.48 5.06 -11.20
CA ARG A 87 -7.20 4.53 -12.37
C ARG A 87 -7.43 5.53 -13.50
N ARG A 88 -7.30 6.84 -13.25
CA ARG A 88 -7.29 7.84 -14.34
C ARG A 88 -6.03 7.75 -15.19
N PHE A 89 -4.91 7.32 -14.60
CA PHE A 89 -3.63 7.14 -15.29
C PHE A 89 -3.41 5.71 -15.78
N ILE A 90 -3.97 4.73 -15.07
CA ILE A 90 -3.85 3.29 -15.38
C ILE A 90 -5.26 2.71 -15.57
N PRO A 91 -5.84 2.84 -16.79
CA PRO A 91 -7.17 2.34 -17.08
C PRO A 91 -7.32 0.84 -16.82
N LYS A 92 -8.56 0.39 -16.55
CA LYS A 92 -8.86 -1.05 -16.46
C LYS A 92 -8.52 -1.75 -17.78
N GLY A 93 -8.07 -3.00 -17.70
CA GLY A 93 -7.64 -3.79 -18.87
C GLY A 93 -6.18 -3.60 -19.28
N ARG A 94 -5.52 -2.52 -18.84
CA ARG A 94 -4.07 -2.37 -19.01
C ARG A 94 -3.33 -3.19 -17.95
N SER A 95 -2.34 -3.96 -18.39
CA SER A 95 -1.44 -4.67 -17.46
C SER A 95 -0.65 -3.65 -16.63
N VAL A 96 -0.63 -3.84 -15.32
CA VAL A 96 0.17 -3.00 -14.40
C VAL A 96 1.66 -3.27 -14.58
N SER A 97 2.03 -4.44 -15.11
CA SER A 97 3.42 -4.80 -15.42
C SER A 97 4.04 -3.85 -16.46
N ASP A 98 3.23 -3.34 -17.40
CA ASP A 98 3.67 -2.47 -18.50
C ASP A 98 3.70 -0.98 -18.09
N VAL A 99 3.40 -0.68 -16.83
CA VAL A 99 3.43 0.68 -16.29
C VAL A 99 4.87 1.01 -15.90
N SER A 100 5.44 2.04 -16.52
CA SER A 100 6.80 2.49 -16.20
C SER A 100 6.88 3.07 -14.78
N ASP A 101 8.03 2.92 -14.14
CA ASP A 101 8.24 3.44 -12.80
C ASP A 101 8.17 4.97 -12.77
N GLN A 102 8.54 5.64 -13.88
CA GLN A 102 8.35 7.09 -14.06
C GLN A 102 6.88 7.50 -14.00
N LEU A 103 5.98 6.73 -14.62
CA LEU A 103 4.55 6.99 -14.55
C LEU A 103 4.03 6.76 -13.13
N VAL A 104 4.48 5.71 -12.45
CA VAL A 104 4.12 5.48 -11.03
C VAL A 104 4.55 6.65 -10.15
N GLN A 105 5.78 7.13 -10.29
CA GLN A 105 6.30 8.25 -9.51
C GLN A 105 5.53 9.55 -9.79
N ARG A 106 5.14 9.78 -11.06
CA ARG A 106 4.28 10.90 -11.44
C ARG A 106 2.91 10.83 -10.79
N ILE A 107 2.28 9.65 -10.76
CA ILE A 107 0.98 9.46 -10.10
C ILE A 107 1.10 9.69 -8.59
N GLN A 108 2.21 9.24 -7.99
CA GLN A 108 2.46 9.37 -6.57
C GLN A 108 2.59 10.82 -6.09
N THR A 109 2.96 11.74 -6.99
CA THR A 109 3.19 13.16 -6.72
C THR A 109 2.10 14.07 -7.34
N TRP A 110 0.97 13.48 -7.75
CA TRP A 110 -0.14 14.18 -8.41
C TRP A 110 -0.95 15.08 -7.47
#